data_AF-A0A7X7PHJ2-F1
#
_entry.id   AF-A0A7X7PHJ2-F1
#
_cell.length_a   1.000
_cell.length_b   1.000
_cell.length_c   1.000
_cell.angle_alpha   90.00
_cell.angle_beta   90.00
_cell.angle_gamma   90.00
#
_symmetry.space_group_name_H-M   'P 1'
#
loop_
_entity.id
_entity.type
_entity.pdbx_description
1 polymer ?
#
loop_
_entity_poly.entity_id
_entity_poly.type
_entity_poly.pdbx_seq_one_letter_code
_entity_poly.pdbx_strand_id
1 'polypeptide(L)'
;FAPVAESQVRRQLILDSVITARNLRATEEEIDAKVAEMAAARGIETGKLYAQLEQSKRLHDLEHQISEEKAWASLLGESTITEGAA
;
A
#
# COMPACT_ATOMS: atom_id res chain seq x y z
N PHE A 1 6.78 -15.15 -20.25
CA PHE A 1 6.72 -13.83 -19.56
C PHE A 1 5.45 -13.05 -19.86
N ALA A 2 5.02 -12.94 -21.13
CA ALA A 2 3.83 -12.17 -21.53
C ALA A 2 2.54 -12.38 -20.69
N PRO A 3 2.05 -13.61 -20.41
CA PRO A 3 0.79 -13.78 -19.68
C PRO A 3 0.87 -13.38 -18.20
N VAL A 4 2.04 -13.50 -17.57
CA VAL A 4 2.24 -13.10 -16.16
C VAL A 4 2.37 -11.58 -16.06
N ALA A 5 3.08 -10.95 -17.00
CA ALA A 5 3.19 -9.50 -17.04
C ALA A 5 1.83 -8.84 -17.30
N GLU A 6 1.02 -9.40 -18.22
CA GLU A 6 -0.32 -8.89 -18.50
C GLU A 6 -1.23 -8.97 -17.27
N SER A 7 -1.24 -10.10 -16.55
CA SER A 7 -2.07 -10.25 -15.36
C SER A 7 -1.66 -9.30 -14.23
N GLN A 8 -0.36 -9.02 -14.09
CA GLN A 8 0.15 -8.04 -13.14
C GLN A 8 -0.29 -6.61 -13.48
N VAL A 9 -0.13 -6.19 -14.74
CA VAL A 9 -0.56 -4.86 -15.20
C VAL A 9 -2.07 -4.70 -15.04
N ARG A 10 -2.84 -5.72 -15.42
CA ARG A 10 -4.30 -5.71 -15.26
C ARG A 10 -4.70 -5.55 -13.79
N ARG A 11 -4.06 -6.30 -12.89
CA ARG A 11 -4.30 -6.18 -11.44
C ARG A 11 -4.02 -4.76 -10.97
N GLN A 12 -2.90 -4.17 -11.37
CA GLN A 12 -2.52 -2.82 -10.99
C GLN A 12 -3.59 -1.80 -11.42
N LEU A 13 -3.98 -1.82 -12.70
CA LEU A 13 -4.96 -0.88 -13.23
C LEU A 13 -6.33 -0.99 -12.53
N ILE A 14 -6.74 -2.21 -12.17
CA ILE A 14 -7.98 -2.43 -11.41
C ILE A 14 -7.84 -1.84 -10.00
N LEU A 15 -6.71 -2.08 -9.33
CA LEU A 15 -6.48 -1.60 -7.98
C LEU A 15 -6.42 -0.06 -7.92
N ASP A 16 -5.74 0.58 -8.88
CA ASP A 16 -5.68 2.03 -9.02
C ASP A 16 -7.08 2.64 -9.21
N SER A 17 -7.92 1.97 -10.01
CA SER A 17 -9.33 2.36 -10.22
C SER A 17 -10.14 2.27 -8.93
N VAL A 18 -9.98 1.19 -8.16
CA VAL A 18 -10.63 1.02 -6.84
C VAL A 18 -10.19 2.09 -5.86
N ILE A 19 -8.87 2.37 -5.78
CA ILE A 19 -8.30 3.41 -4.92
C ILE A 19 -8.94 4.77 -5.23
N THR A 20 -9.01 5.11 -6.52
CA THR A 20 -9.58 6.38 -6.98
C THR A 20 -11.08 6.47 -6.71
N ALA A 21 -11.85 5.47 -7.12
CA ALA A 21 -13.31 5.47 -7.01
C ALA A 21 -13.81 5.55 -5.55
N ARG A 22 -12.99 5.08 -4.60
CA ARG A 22 -13.33 4.99 -3.18
C ARG A 22 -12.55 5.96 -2.29
N ASN A 23 -11.74 6.84 -2.87
CA ASN A 23 -10.88 7.79 -2.15
C ASN A 23 -9.97 7.11 -1.10
N LEU A 24 -9.36 5.98 -1.47
CA LEU A 24 -8.53 5.17 -0.55
C LEU A 24 -7.05 5.56 -0.57
N ARG A 25 -6.71 6.69 -1.19
CA ARG A 25 -5.34 7.18 -1.21
C ARG A 25 -4.83 7.40 0.23
N ALA A 26 -3.57 7.07 0.45
CA ALA A 26 -2.94 7.28 1.75
C ALA A 26 -2.87 8.77 2.07
N THR A 27 -3.16 9.11 3.30
CA THR A 27 -3.05 10.45 3.88
C THR A 27 -1.64 10.68 4.41
N GLU A 28 -1.27 11.95 4.63
CA GLU A 28 0.02 12.30 5.22
C GLU A 28 0.17 11.67 6.61
N GLU A 29 -0.91 11.67 7.40
CA GLU A 29 -0.93 11.07 8.74
C GLU A 29 -0.70 9.55 8.70
N GLU A 30 -1.26 8.86 7.72
CA GLU A 30 -1.04 7.41 7.53
C GLU A 30 0.41 7.12 7.11
N ILE A 31 1.01 7.97 6.28
CA ILE A 31 2.42 7.86 5.88
C ILE A 31 3.31 8.08 7.12
N ASP A 32 3.07 9.14 7.87
CA ASP A 32 3.83 9.47 9.09
C ASP A 32 3.75 8.35 10.13
N ALA A 33 2.54 7.82 10.36
CA ALA A 33 2.34 6.69 11.25
C ALA A 33 3.14 5.46 10.80
N LYS A 34 3.14 5.17 9.49
CA LYS A 34 3.89 4.04 8.94
C LYS A 34 5.40 4.23 9.05
N VAL A 35 5.90 5.45 8.81
CA VAL A 35 7.31 5.77 8.99
C VAL A 35 7.71 5.64 10.47
N ALA A 36 6.86 6.09 11.41
CA ALA A 36 7.11 5.94 12.84
C ALA A 36 7.18 4.46 13.26
N GLU A 37 6.26 3.61 12.77
CA GLU A 37 6.28 2.16 12.99
C GLU A 37 7.59 1.54 12.48
N MET A 38 7.98 1.85 11.24
CA MET A 38 9.21 1.34 10.63
C MET A 38 10.48 1.82 11.34
N ALA A 39 10.49 3.06 11.84
CA ALA A 39 11.59 3.63 12.60
C ALA A 39 11.74 2.93 13.96
N ALA A 40 10.63 2.74 14.68
CA ALA A 40 10.59 2.01 15.93
C ALA A 40 11.08 0.57 15.78
N ALA A 41 10.63 -0.14 14.73
CA ALA A 41 11.07 -1.51 14.42
C ALA A 41 12.58 -1.62 14.14
N ARG A 42 13.23 -0.53 13.71
CA ARG A 42 14.66 -0.47 13.39
C ARG A 42 15.50 0.18 14.50
N GLY A 43 14.87 0.68 15.57
CA GLY A 43 15.56 1.42 16.63
C GLY A 43 16.23 2.71 16.15
N ILE A 44 15.65 3.38 15.14
CA ILE A 44 16.13 4.66 14.63
C ILE A 44 15.09 5.75 14.86
N GLU A 45 15.51 7.00 14.81
CA GLU A 45 14.60 8.15 14.94
C GLU A 45 13.68 8.27 13.71
N THR A 46 12.40 8.57 13.93
CA THR A 46 11.39 8.75 12.88
C THR A 46 11.80 9.82 11.88
N GLY A 47 12.23 11.00 12.34
CA GLY A 47 12.65 12.10 11.45
C GLY A 47 13.83 11.71 10.55
N LYS A 48 14.78 10.91 11.08
CA LYS A 48 15.90 10.39 10.30
C LYS A 48 15.44 9.41 9.23
N LEU A 49 14.51 8.51 9.53
CA LEU A 49 13.95 7.59 8.53
C LEU A 49 13.14 8.34 7.47
N TYR A 50 12.35 9.33 7.89
CA TYR A 50 11.56 10.16 7.01
C TYR A 50 12.45 10.87 5.97
N ALA A 51 13.49 11.57 6.44
CA ALA A 51 14.44 12.24 5.56
C ALA A 51 15.15 11.28 4.59
N GLN A 52 15.47 10.05 5.03
CA GLN A 52 16.03 9.02 4.14
C GLN A 52 15.06 8.58 3.05
N LEU A 53 13.78 8.39 3.38
CA LEU A 53 12.74 8.02 2.42
C LEU A 53 12.47 9.16 1.44
N GLU A 54 12.45 10.41 1.90
CA GLU A 54 12.30 11.58 1.06
C GLU A 54 13.48 11.72 0.07
N GLN A 55 14.71 11.65 0.57
CA GLN A 55 15.91 11.75 -0.24
C GLN A 55 15.99 10.65 -1.31
N SER A 56 15.50 9.45 -0.99
CA SER A 56 15.43 8.33 -1.92
C SER A 56 14.18 8.32 -2.80
N LYS A 57 13.28 9.31 -2.67
CA LYS A 57 11.98 9.41 -3.35
C LYS A 57 11.05 8.22 -3.10
N ARG A 58 11.23 7.52 -1.98
CA ARG A 58 10.48 6.31 -1.60
C ARG A 58 9.22 6.61 -0.81
N LEU A 59 8.98 7.87 -0.42
CA LEU A 59 7.71 8.26 0.22
C LEU A 59 6.52 8.01 -0.71
N HIS A 60 6.68 8.22 -2.01
CA HIS A 60 5.64 7.92 -2.99
C HIS A 60 5.34 6.42 -3.09
N ASP A 61 6.37 5.57 -3.06
CA ASP A 61 6.19 4.12 -3.05
C ASP A 61 5.44 3.66 -1.79
N LEU A 62 5.74 4.29 -0.65
CA LEU A 62 5.08 4.01 0.62
C LEU A 62 3.62 4.43 0.62
N GLU A 63 3.32 5.64 0.13
CA GLU A 63 1.96 6.13 -0.10
C GLU A 63 1.16 5.15 -0.98
N HIS A 64 1.77 4.71 -2.08
CA HIS A 64 1.15 3.74 -2.98
C HIS A 64 0.87 2.41 -2.29
N GLN A 65 1.85 1.85 -1.57
CA GLN A 65 1.70 0.59 -0.84
C GLN A 65 0.56 0.67 0.19
N ILE A 66 0.49 1.75 0.97
CA ILE A 66 -0.59 1.94 1.96
C ILE A 66 -1.96 2.04 1.25
N SER A 67 -2.03 2.74 0.12
CA SER A 67 -3.25 2.86 -0.67
C SER A 67 -3.72 1.50 -1.21
N GLU A 68 -2.79 0.66 -1.68
CA GLU A 68 -3.06 -0.70 -2.12
C GLU A 68 -3.58 -1.58 -0.98
N GLU A 69 -2.94 -1.54 0.19
CA GLU A 69 -3.37 -2.28 1.38
C GLU A 69 -4.81 -1.90 1.77
N LYS A 70 -5.15 -0.60 1.73
CA LYS A 70 -6.52 -0.11 1.97
C LYS A 70 -7.51 -0.63 0.92
N ALA A 71 -7.14 -0.64 -0.35
CA ALA A 71 -7.98 -1.17 -1.42
C ALA A 71 -8.21 -2.68 -1.28
N TRP A 72 -7.19 -3.46 -0.96
CA TRP A 72 -7.33 -4.89 -0.67
C TRP A 72 -8.23 -5.15 0.53
N ALA A 73 -8.05 -4.39 1.62
CA ALA A 73 -8.90 -4.50 2.81
C ALA A 73 -10.37 -4.18 2.48
N SER A 74 -10.62 -3.14 1.69
CA SER A 74 -11.97 -2.77 1.24
C SER A 74 -12.59 -3.87 0.37
N LEU A 75 -11.86 -4.41 -0.59
CA LEU A 75 -12.35 -5.49 -1.45
C LEU A 75 -12.63 -6.77 -0.66
N LEU A 76 -11.75 -7.12 0.28
CA LEU A 76 -11.92 -8.29 1.14
C LEU A 76 -13.17 -8.16 2.03
N GLY A 77 -13.42 -6.97 2.59
CA GLY A 77 -14.59 -6.71 3.43
C GLY A 77 -15.93 -6.84 2.70
N GLU A 78 -15.94 -6.72 1.37
CA GLU A 78 -17.12 -6.88 0.51
C GLU A 78 -17.18 -8.25 -0.19
N SER A 79 -16.17 -9.08 -0.01
CA SER A 79 -16.07 -10.38 -0.67
C SER A 79 -16.75 -11.47 0.16
N THR A 80 -17.45 -12.38 -0.52
CA THR A 80 -17.93 -13.62 0.10
C THR A 80 -16.75 -14.58 0.28
N ILE A 81 -16.35 -14.81 1.54
CA ILE A 81 -15.28 -15.77 1.88
C ILE A 81 -15.91 -17.14 2.11
N THR A 82 -15.47 -18.13 1.35
CA THR A 82 -15.84 -19.53 1.55
C THR A 82 -14.64 -20.30 2.09
N GLU A 83 -14.82 -21.07 3.17
CA GLU A 83 -13.81 -22.01 3.63
C GLU A 83 -13.63 -23.12 2.57
N GLY A 84 -12.42 -23.26 2.05
CA GLY A 84 -12.09 -24.38 1.17
C GLY A 84 -11.93 -25.65 2.01
N ALA A 85 -12.73 -26.69 1.74
CA ALA A 85 -12.51 -28.00 2.33
C ALA A 85 -11.07 -28.46 2.03
N ALA A 86 -10.31 -28.73 3.09
CA ALA A 86 -8.92 -29.19 3.04
C ALA A 86 -8.78 -30.61 2.47
#